data_AF-A0AAU1X4B1-F1
#
_entry.id   AF-A0AAU1X4B1-F1
#
_cell.length_a   1.000
_cell.length_b   1.000
_cell.length_c   1.000
_cell.angle_alpha   90.00
_cell.angle_beta   90.00
_cell.angle_gamma   90.00
#
_symmetry.space_group_name_H-M   'P 1'
#
loop_
_entity.id
_entity.type
_entity.pdbx_description
1 polymer ?
#
loop_
_entity_poly.entity_id
_entity_poly.type
_entity_poly.pdbx_seq_one_letter_code
_entity_poly.pdbx_strand_id
1 'polypeptide(L)'
;MTDLSPEDTAAMRSENGGKDFRLFLRQQIADGQARKTQQPTVKPPKPPGFRPGHWPAGTRPPDRRPVRHTAADWQRELDRYRLGHGHDNDPCHCGTC
;
A
#
# COMPACT_ATOMS: atom_id res chain seq x y z
N MET A 1 11.96 -21.99 -4.46
CA MET A 1 11.71 -20.76 -3.67
C MET A 1 12.69 -20.86 -2.52
N THR A 2 13.61 -19.90 -2.36
CA THR A 2 14.62 -19.95 -1.31
C THR A 2 13.92 -19.60 0.00
N ASP A 3 13.76 -20.59 0.89
CA ASP A 3 13.30 -20.38 2.25
C ASP A 3 14.43 -19.70 3.04
N LEU A 4 14.33 -18.38 3.20
CA LEU A 4 15.13 -17.67 4.19
C LEU A 4 14.38 -17.70 5.52
N SER A 5 14.98 -18.33 6.53
CA SER A 5 14.49 -18.21 7.89
C SER A 5 14.88 -16.83 8.49
N PRO A 6 14.16 -16.36 9.52
CA PRO A 6 14.57 -15.19 10.30
C PRO A 6 15.98 -15.32 10.86
N GLU A 7 16.39 -16.53 11.24
CA GLU A 7 17.71 -16.87 11.77
C GLU A 7 18.80 -16.66 10.71
N ASP A 8 18.60 -17.14 9.48
CA ASP A 8 19.53 -16.94 8.37
C ASP A 8 19.69 -15.45 8.02
N THR A 9 18.59 -14.71 8.11
CA THR A 9 18.58 -13.27 7.84
C THR A 9 19.35 -12.51 8.92
N ALA A 10 19.26 -12.94 10.18
CA ALA A 10 20.01 -12.34 11.28
C ALA A 10 21.52 -12.63 11.14
N ALA A 11 21.88 -13.87 10.81
CA ALA A 11 23.27 -14.28 10.58
C ALA A 11 23.91 -13.43 9.46
N MET A 12 23.28 -13.34 8.29
CA MET A 12 23.81 -12.58 7.15
C MET A 12 23.86 -11.06 7.39
N ARG A 13 23.03 -10.52 8.28
CA ARG A 13 23.10 -9.10 8.68
C ARG A 13 24.25 -8.83 9.65
N SER A 14 24.59 -9.81 10.48
CA SER A 14 25.68 -9.72 11.44
C SER A 14 27.05 -9.90 10.77
N GLU A 15 27.12 -10.74 9.74
CA GLU A 15 28.33 -10.98 8.96
C GLU A 15 28.64 -9.80 8.02
N ASN A 16 29.90 -9.36 8.00
CA ASN A 16 30.42 -8.31 7.09
C ASN A 16 29.59 -7.00 7.07
N GLY A 17 28.90 -6.69 8.18
CA GLY A 17 28.01 -5.54 8.31
C GLY A 17 26.80 -5.55 7.37
N GLY A 18 26.35 -6.73 6.95
CA GLY A 18 25.19 -6.89 6.06
C GLY A 18 25.46 -6.52 4.60
N LYS A 19 26.73 -6.36 4.18
CA LYS A 19 27.09 -6.13 2.77
C LYS A 19 26.70 -7.31 1.89
N ASP A 20 26.93 -8.52 2.38
CA ASP A 20 26.65 -9.76 1.63
C ASP A 20 25.13 -9.99 1.51
N PHE A 21 24.38 -9.67 2.56
CA PHE A 21 22.91 -9.64 2.51
C PHE A 21 22.39 -8.66 1.43
N ARG A 22 22.98 -7.47 1.34
CA ARG A 22 22.58 -6.47 0.32
C ARG A 22 22.90 -6.95 -1.10
N LEU A 23 24.05 -7.60 -1.32
CA LEU A 23 24.42 -8.16 -2.62
C LEU A 23 23.46 -9.30 -3.02
N PHE A 24 23.16 -10.20 -2.08
CA PHE A 24 22.19 -11.27 -2.26
C PHE A 24 20.81 -10.73 -2.67
N LEU A 25 20.28 -9.73 -1.97
CA LEU A 25 19.00 -9.11 -2.32
C LEU A 25 19.02 -8.46 -3.71
N ARG A 26 20.11 -7.79 -4.08
CA ARG A 26 20.26 -7.21 -5.42
C ARG A 26 20.23 -8.28 -6.52
N GLN A 27 20.88 -9.42 -6.28
CA GLN A 27 20.86 -10.54 -7.22
C GLN A 27 19.46 -11.13 -7.38
N GLN A 28 18.73 -11.34 -6.28
CA GLN A 28 17.34 -11.83 -6.34
C GLN A 28 16.42 -10.90 -7.14
N ILE A 29 16.60 -9.58 -6.98
CA ILE A 29 15.87 -8.58 -7.76
C ILE A 29 16.23 -8.68 -9.24
N ALA A 30 17.52 -8.79 -9.58
CA ALA A 30 18.00 -8.91 -10.96
C ALA A 30 17.46 -10.18 -11.64
N ASP A 31 17.50 -11.32 -10.94
CA ASP A 31 16.97 -12.59 -11.43
C ASP A 31 15.45 -12.51 -11.66
N GLY A 32 14.73 -11.87 -10.73
CA GLY A 32 13.30 -11.61 -10.87
C GLY A 32 12.95 -10.70 -12.04
N GLN A 33 13.78 -9.67 -12.30
CA GLN A 33 13.61 -8.80 -13.46
C GLN A 33 13.88 -9.54 -14.76
N ALA A 34 14.95 -10.34 -14.85
CA ALA A 34 15.27 -11.14 -16.04
C ALA A 34 14.12 -12.09 -16.42
N ARG A 35 13.45 -12.69 -15.43
CA ARG A 35 12.26 -13.53 -15.65
C ARG A 35 11.07 -12.73 -16.21
N LYS A 36 10.87 -11.48 -15.78
CA LYS A 36 9.80 -10.61 -16.30
C LYS A 36 10.03 -10.20 -17.75
N THR A 37 11.28 -9.97 -18.16
CA THR A 37 11.59 -9.55 -19.53
C THR A 37 11.41 -10.66 -20.56
N GLN A 38 11.46 -11.94 -20.15
CA GLN A 38 11.35 -13.09 -21.05
C GLN A 38 9.92 -13.48 -21.41
N GLN A 39 8.90 -13.02 -20.68
CA GLN A 39 7.52 -13.26 -21.07
C GLN A 39 7.07 -12.19 -22.07
N PRO A 40 6.71 -12.54 -23.32
CA PRO A 40 6.01 -11.62 -24.18
C PRO A 40 4.68 -11.29 -23.53
N THR A 41 4.60 -10.11 -22.92
CA THR A 41 3.33 -9.54 -22.46
C THR A 41 2.56 -9.15 -23.71
N VAL A 42 1.88 -10.11 -24.34
CA VAL A 42 0.88 -9.81 -25.36
C VAL A 42 -0.22 -9.05 -24.64
N LYS A 43 -0.21 -7.72 -24.78
CA LYS A 43 -1.28 -6.90 -24.22
C LYS A 43 -2.58 -7.32 -24.91
N PRO A 44 -3.65 -7.61 -24.16
CA PRO A 44 -4.93 -7.90 -24.78
C PRO A 44 -5.35 -6.70 -25.66
N PRO A 45 -6.02 -6.96 -26.79
CA PRO A 45 -6.50 -5.89 -27.65
C PRO A 45 -7.42 -4.96 -26.87
N LYS A 46 -7.29 -3.65 -27.11
CA LYS A 46 -8.18 -2.66 -26.50
C LYS A 46 -9.60 -2.87 -27.03
N PRO A 47 -10.64 -2.81 -26.19
CA PRO A 47 -12.00 -2.95 -26.65
C PRO A 47 -12.37 -1.79 -27.59
N PRO A 48 -13.26 -2.01 -28.58
CA PRO A 48 -13.71 -0.97 -29.49
C PRO A 48 -14.35 0.19 -28.69
N GLY A 49 -13.92 1.42 -28.96
CA GLY A 49 -14.36 2.62 -28.25
C GLY A 49 -13.60 2.94 -26.95
N PHE A 50 -12.56 2.18 -26.59
CA PHE A 50 -11.72 2.51 -25.44
C PHE A 50 -11.03 3.86 -25.61
N ARG A 51 -11.30 4.79 -24.69
CA ARG A 51 -10.58 6.07 -24.55
C ARG A 51 -9.98 6.15 -23.14
N PRO A 52 -8.66 6.33 -23.01
CA PRO A 52 -8.02 6.49 -21.69
C PRO A 52 -8.69 7.61 -20.89
N GLY A 53 -9.03 7.34 -19.62
CA GLY A 53 -9.69 8.31 -18.75
C GLY A 53 -11.21 8.45 -18.95
N HIS A 54 -11.79 7.76 -19.93
CA HIS A 54 -13.23 7.72 -20.14
C HIS A 54 -13.83 6.41 -19.66
N TRP A 55 -15.10 6.50 -19.24
CA TRP A 55 -15.92 5.33 -19.01
C TRP A 55 -16.34 4.71 -20.35
N PRO A 56 -16.46 3.37 -20.42
CA PRO A 56 -17.06 2.70 -21.57
C PRO A 56 -18.41 3.30 -21.97
N ALA A 57 -18.73 3.26 -23.27
CA ALA A 57 -20.03 3.71 -23.76
C ALA A 57 -21.17 2.98 -23.03
N GLY A 58 -22.18 3.73 -22.59
CA GLY A 58 -23.31 3.19 -21.81
C GLY A 58 -23.02 2.98 -20.32
N THR A 59 -21.82 3.31 -19.84
CA THR A 59 -21.48 3.25 -18.40
C THR A 59 -21.21 4.66 -17.85
N ARG A 60 -21.47 4.85 -16.55
CA ARG A 60 -21.17 6.08 -15.82
C ARG A 60 -20.42 5.74 -14.53
N PRO A 61 -19.58 6.65 -14.01
CA PRO A 61 -18.93 6.44 -12.72
C PRO A 61 -19.97 6.18 -11.62
N PRO A 62 -19.62 5.42 -10.58
CA PRO A 62 -20.46 5.31 -9.39
C PRO A 62 -20.80 6.70 -8.84
N ASP A 63 -22.03 6.84 -8.36
CA ASP A 63 -22.46 8.09 -7.73
C ASP A 63 -21.55 8.40 -6.53
N ARG A 64 -21.25 9.70 -6.34
CA ARG A 64 -20.40 10.12 -5.21
C ARG A 64 -21.06 9.65 -3.92
N ARG A 65 -20.26 9.06 -3.02
CA ARG A 65 -20.74 8.72 -1.68
C ARG A 65 -21.26 9.99 -1.00
N PRO A 66 -22.38 9.90 -0.27
CA PRO A 66 -22.87 11.03 0.50
C PRO A 66 -21.79 11.46 1.50
N VAL A 67 -21.59 12.77 1.60
CA VAL A 67 -20.66 13.35 2.57
C VAL A 67 -21.24 13.12 3.96
N ARG A 68 -20.53 12.34 4.79
CA ARG A 68 -20.97 11.99 6.15
C ARG A 68 -20.76 13.11 7.17
N HIS A 69 -19.81 14.00 6.90
CA HIS A 69 -19.36 15.02 7.84
C HIS A 69 -19.35 16.39 7.17
N THR A 70 -19.98 17.35 7.83
CA THR A 70 -19.97 18.75 7.42
C THR A 70 -18.64 19.41 7.78
N ALA A 71 -18.38 20.60 7.23
CA ALA A 71 -17.20 21.39 7.62
C ALA A 71 -17.19 21.71 9.13
N ALA A 72 -18.37 21.93 9.73
CA ALA A 72 -18.49 22.18 11.17
C ALA A 72 -18.12 20.94 12.00
N ASP A 73 -18.45 19.73 11.52
CA ASP A 73 -18.05 18.49 12.19
C ASP A 73 -16.53 18.34 12.24
N TRP A 74 -15.85 18.66 11.13
CA TRP A 74 -14.39 18.64 11.08
C TRP A 74 -13.76 19.72 11.96
N GLN A 75 -14.34 20.91 11.99
CA GLN A 75 -13.84 22.00 12.84
C GLN A 75 -13.91 21.61 14.32
N ARG A 76 -15.03 21.02 14.75
CA ARG A 76 -15.22 20.52 16.11
C ARG A 76 -14.19 19.45 16.48
N GLU A 77 -13.88 18.53 15.56
CA GLU A 77 -12.89 17.48 15.82
C GLU A 77 -11.46 18.04 15.89
N LEU A 78 -11.12 19.00 15.04
CA LEU A 78 -9.83 19.69 15.09
C LEU A 78 -9.65 20.46 16.40
N ASP A 79 -10.71 21.12 16.88
CA ASP A 79 -10.66 21.83 18.15
C ASP A 79 -10.54 20.86 19.33
N ARG A 80 -11.22 19.71 19.28
CA ARG A 80 -11.04 18.62 20.26
C ARG A 80 -9.58 18.13 20.30
N TYR A 81 -8.99 17.87 19.14
CA TYR A 81 -7.60 17.44 19.04
C TYR A 81 -6.62 18.48 19.59
N ARG A 82 -6.81 19.76 19.26
CA ARG A 82 -5.97 20.88 19.76
C ARG A 82 -6.04 21.05 21.27
N LEU A 83 -7.20 20.75 21.87
CA LEU A 83 -7.40 20.76 23.32
C LEU A 83 -6.81 19.53 24.02
N GLY A 84 -6.26 18.57 23.26
CA GLY A 84 -5.61 17.37 23.81
C GLY A 84 -6.58 16.24 24.13
N HIS A 85 -7.83 16.31 23.67
CA HIS A 85 -8.81 15.23 23.83
C HIS A 85 -8.70 14.23 22.67
N GLY A 86 -8.61 12.93 22.97
CA GLY A 86 -8.56 11.82 22.02
C GLY A 86 -7.16 11.28 21.70
N HIS A 87 -6.13 11.56 22.51
CA HIS A 87 -4.80 10.95 22.34
C HIS A 87 -4.75 9.50 22.83
N ASP A 88 -3.75 8.72 22.42
CA ASP A 88 -3.60 7.29 22.76
C ASP A 88 -3.53 6.98 24.28
N ASN A 89 -3.41 7.99 25.15
CA ASN A 89 -3.49 7.84 26.61
C ASN A 89 -4.83 8.30 27.21
N ASP A 90 -5.80 8.71 26.41
CA ASP A 90 -7.15 8.93 26.91
C ASP A 90 -7.77 7.57 27.21
N PRO A 91 -8.35 7.37 28.40
CA PRO A 91 -9.04 6.13 28.70
C PRO A 91 -10.08 5.91 27.61
N CYS A 92 -9.94 4.82 26.87
CA CYS A 92 -10.90 4.46 25.84
C CYS A 92 -12.29 4.44 26.48
N HIS A 93 -13.12 5.44 26.17
CA HIS A 93 -14.53 5.45 26.54
C HIS A 93 -15.35 4.49 25.66
N CYS A 94 -14.75 3.36 25.25
CA CYS A 94 -15.50 2.20 24.82
C CYS A 94 -16.13 1.60 26.09
N GLY A 95 -17.23 2.20 26.52
CA GLY A 95 -18.13 1.56 27.47
C GLY A 95 -18.45 0.17 26.95
N THR A 96 -18.18 -0.84 27.78
CA THR A 96 -18.34 -2.29 27.56
C THR A 96 -17.29 -2.96 26.64
N CYS A 97 -16.20 -3.41 27.27
CA CYS A 97 -15.52 -4.66 26.95
C CYS A 97 -15.51 -5.53 28.21
#